data_AF-A0A015J473-F1
#
_entry.id   AF-A0A015J473-F1
#
_cell.length_a   1.000
_cell.length_b   1.000
_cell.length_c   1.000
_cell.angle_alpha   90.00
_cell.angle_beta   90.00
_cell.angle_gamma   90.00
#
_symmetry.space_group_name_H-M   'P 1'
#
loop_
_entity.id
_entity.type
_entity.pdbx_description
1 polymer ?
#
loop_
_entity_poly.entity_id
_entity_poly.type
_entity_poly.pdbx_seq_one_letter_code
_entity_poly.pdbx_strand_id
1 'polypeptide(L)'
;MIGHENTNTINSNRVSHIISHFTNNDNLTVRFIKQREKRWKENWKVITANIASLHKFELSRQRQTDKVTNKIICVESANITQDFPLQQSDYVIALYGTKICIAKIIAMYYEGYGNHYYSQNAVTQIEDLSYISLQVYLPIHLNIFASQTVEGYTLFTH
;
A
#
# COMPACT_ATOMS: atom_id res chain seq x y z
N MET A 1 -70.54 50.63 1.85
CA MET A 1 -69.33 50.64 2.71
C MET A 1 -68.56 49.38 2.37
N ILE A 2 -67.40 49.52 1.74
CA ILE A 2 -66.51 48.43 1.28
C ILE A 2 -65.58 48.04 2.44
N GLY A 3 -65.24 46.75 2.58
CA GLY A 3 -64.10 46.29 3.38
C GLY A 3 -64.21 44.83 3.80
N HIS A 4 -63.80 43.89 2.94
CA HIS A 4 -62.52 43.16 3.01
C HIS A 4 -62.59 41.87 3.85
N GLU A 5 -63.09 40.80 3.24
CA GLU A 5 -62.78 39.44 3.69
C GLU A 5 -61.36 39.09 3.24
N ASN A 6 -60.43 39.02 4.21
CA ASN A 6 -59.06 38.55 3.98
C ASN A 6 -59.07 37.03 3.73
N THR A 7 -59.18 36.63 2.47
CA THR A 7 -58.96 35.24 2.05
C THR A 7 -57.47 34.96 1.90
N ASN A 8 -56.77 34.91 3.03
CA ASN A 8 -55.37 34.45 3.12
C ASN A 8 -55.26 32.91 3.10
N THR A 9 -56.09 32.23 2.31
CA THR A 9 -56.02 30.77 2.17
C THR A 9 -55.08 30.40 1.05
N ILE A 10 -53.80 30.24 1.39
CA ILE A 10 -52.77 29.80 0.46
C ILE A 10 -53.05 28.33 0.09
N ASN A 11 -53.32 28.06 -1.18
CA ASN A 11 -53.56 26.71 -1.68
C ASN A 11 -52.32 25.83 -1.48
N SER A 12 -52.43 24.78 -0.65
CA SER A 12 -51.34 23.85 -0.31
C SER A 12 -50.65 23.25 -1.54
N ASN A 13 -51.41 22.99 -2.62
CA ASN A 13 -50.84 22.45 -3.86
C ASN A 13 -49.91 23.46 -4.56
N ARG A 14 -50.17 24.77 -4.42
CA ARG A 14 -49.25 25.81 -4.90
C ARG A 14 -48.06 26.00 -3.95
N VAL A 15 -48.27 25.87 -2.64
CA VAL A 15 -47.18 25.96 -1.66
C VAL A 15 -46.15 24.86 -1.87
N SER A 16 -46.58 23.61 -2.10
CA SER A 16 -45.67 22.49 -2.36
C SER A 16 -44.81 22.68 -3.61
N HIS A 17 -45.35 23.30 -4.66
CA HIS A 17 -44.59 23.66 -5.85
C HIS A 17 -43.57 24.78 -5.61
N ILE A 18 -43.93 25.75 -4.77
CA ILE A 18 -43.05 26.85 -4.38
C ILE A 18 -41.93 26.33 -3.48
N ILE A 19 -42.26 25.53 -2.47
CA ILE A 19 -41.30 24.86 -1.59
C ILE A 19 -40.36 24.00 -2.41
N SER A 20 -40.84 23.15 -3.33
CA SER A 20 -39.96 22.30 -4.15
C SER A 20 -39.01 23.11 -5.05
N HIS A 21 -39.47 24.23 -5.59
CA HIS A 21 -38.62 25.16 -6.36
C HIS A 21 -37.53 25.81 -5.50
N PHE A 22 -37.80 26.12 -4.22
CA PHE A 22 -36.84 26.72 -3.29
C PHE A 22 -35.98 25.72 -2.52
N THR A 23 -36.45 24.48 -2.30
CA THR A 23 -35.71 23.40 -1.61
C THR A 23 -34.93 22.52 -2.57
N ASN A 24 -35.21 22.57 -3.88
CA ASN A 24 -34.27 22.11 -4.88
C ASN A 24 -33.02 22.97 -4.75
N ASN A 25 -32.05 22.43 -4.02
CA ASN A 25 -30.71 22.97 -3.83
C ASN A 25 -29.93 22.94 -5.16
N ASP A 26 -30.42 23.72 -6.11
CA ASP A 26 -29.77 24.11 -7.36
C ASP A 26 -28.81 25.27 -7.12
N ASN A 27 -28.20 25.32 -5.93
CA ASN A 27 -27.00 26.09 -5.75
C ASN A 27 -25.93 25.49 -6.68
N LEU A 28 -25.53 26.26 -7.69
CA LEU A 28 -24.52 25.86 -8.68
C LEU A 28 -23.29 25.26 -8.01
N THR A 29 -22.85 25.82 -6.89
CA THR A 29 -21.70 25.34 -6.10
C THR A 29 -21.93 23.93 -5.55
N VAL A 30 -23.13 23.60 -5.07
CA VAL A 30 -23.48 22.25 -4.58
C VAL A 30 -23.57 21.25 -5.73
N ARG A 31 -24.11 21.65 -6.89
CA ARG A 31 -24.09 20.82 -8.11
C ARG A 31 -22.65 20.54 -8.58
N PHE A 32 -21.78 21.54 -8.58
CA PHE A 32 -20.37 21.36 -8.92
C PHE A 32 -19.65 20.43 -7.93
N ILE A 33 -19.91 20.55 -6.63
CA ILE A 33 -19.36 19.65 -5.60
C ILE A 33 -19.82 18.20 -5.85
N LYS A 34 -21.12 17.97 -6.06
CA LYS A 34 -21.66 16.63 -6.35
C LYS A 34 -21.11 16.02 -7.64
N GLN A 35 -20.94 16.83 -8.70
CA GLN A 35 -20.33 16.37 -9.95
C GLN A 35 -18.85 16.02 -9.78
N ARG A 36 -18.09 16.84 -9.04
CA ARG A 36 -16.68 16.55 -8.74
C ARG A 36 -16.53 15.29 -7.91
N GLU A 37 -17.38 15.10 -6.90
CA GLU A 37 -17.36 13.90 -6.06
C GLU A 37 -17.67 12.65 -6.89
N LYS A 38 -18.66 12.72 -7.78
CA LYS A 38 -18.99 11.62 -8.71
C LYS A 38 -17.81 11.30 -9.63
N ARG A 39 -17.22 12.31 -10.27
CA ARG A 39 -16.02 12.15 -11.12
C ARG A 39 -14.84 11.57 -10.34
N TRP A 40 -14.62 12.03 -9.11
CA TRP A 40 -13.55 11.52 -8.25
C TRP A 40 -13.76 10.04 -7.93
N LYS A 41 -14.98 9.62 -7.54
CA LYS A 41 -15.32 8.22 -7.26
C LYS A 41 -15.17 7.33 -8.49
N GLU A 42 -15.63 7.79 -9.65
CA GLU A 42 -15.50 7.06 -10.93
C GLU A 42 -14.03 6.91 -11.33
N ASN A 43 -13.24 7.99 -11.25
CA ASN A 43 -11.81 7.96 -11.52
C ASN A 43 -11.06 7.04 -10.54
N TRP A 44 -11.42 7.07 -9.25
CA TRP A 44 -10.84 6.18 -8.25
C TRP A 44 -11.06 4.71 -8.59
N LYS A 45 -12.27 4.33 -9.03
CA LYS A 45 -12.56 2.96 -9.47
C LYS A 45 -11.67 2.54 -10.64
N VAL A 46 -11.47 3.43 -11.62
CA VAL A 46 -10.61 3.18 -12.78
C VAL A 46 -9.15 3.03 -12.34
N ILE A 47 -8.66 3.91 -11.48
CA ILE A 47 -7.30 3.85 -10.94
C ILE A 47 -7.08 2.56 -10.16
N THR A 48 -7.98 2.20 -9.24
CA THR A 48 -7.90 0.96 -8.48
C THR A 48 -7.93 -0.27 -9.39
N ALA A 49 -8.79 -0.29 -10.41
CA ALA A 49 -8.85 -1.37 -11.38
C ALA A 49 -7.54 -1.49 -12.19
N ASN A 50 -6.95 -0.36 -12.59
CA ASN A 50 -5.67 -0.32 -13.30
C ASN A 50 -4.50 -0.76 -12.40
N ILE A 51 -4.46 -0.36 -11.14
CA ILE A 51 -3.45 -0.84 -10.19
C ILE A 51 -3.60 -2.35 -9.98
N ALA A 52 -4.83 -2.85 -9.81
CA ALA A 52 -5.07 -4.27 -9.65
C ALA A 52 -4.71 -5.08 -10.90
N SER A 53 -4.96 -4.55 -12.11
CA SER A 53 -4.58 -5.20 -13.37
C SER A 53 -3.07 -5.17 -13.59
N LEU A 54 -2.40 -4.04 -13.31
CA LEU A 54 -0.94 -3.94 -13.32
C LEU A 54 -0.29 -4.94 -12.36
N HIS A 55 -0.79 -5.03 -11.13
CA HIS A 55 -0.29 -5.99 -10.14
C HIS A 55 -0.45 -7.44 -10.62
N LYS A 56 -1.61 -7.79 -11.19
CA LYS A 56 -1.83 -9.13 -11.79
C LYS A 56 -0.90 -9.38 -12.98
N PHE A 57 -0.68 -8.38 -13.82
CA PHE A 57 0.24 -8.47 -14.96
C PHE A 57 1.68 -8.69 -14.48
N GLU A 58 2.17 -7.91 -13.52
CA GLU A 58 3.50 -8.08 -12.93
C GLU A 58 3.68 -9.44 -12.25
N LEU A 59 2.68 -9.91 -11.49
CA LEU A 59 2.69 -11.26 -10.91
C LEU A 59 2.77 -12.34 -11.99
N SER A 60 2.07 -12.18 -13.12
CA SER A 60 2.12 -13.15 -14.22
C SER A 60 3.48 -13.15 -14.93
N ARG A 61 4.07 -11.97 -15.15
CA ARG A 61 5.43 -11.81 -15.69
C ARG A 61 6.47 -12.39 -14.73
N GLN A 62 6.27 -12.20 -13.44
CA GLN A 62 7.12 -12.76 -12.40
C GLN A 62 7.10 -14.29 -12.42
N ARG A 63 5.92 -14.93 -12.46
CA ARG A 63 5.81 -16.40 -12.60
C ARG A 63 6.53 -16.98 -13.82
N GLN A 64 6.68 -16.20 -14.89
CA GLN A 64 7.47 -16.61 -16.06
C GLN A 64 8.98 -16.49 -15.82
N THR A 65 9.44 -15.47 -15.09
CA THR A 65 10.86 -15.31 -14.69
C THR A 65 11.27 -16.23 -13.53
N ASP A 66 10.32 -16.62 -12.69
CA ASP A 66 10.51 -17.47 -11.50
C ASP A 66 10.99 -18.89 -11.85
N LYS A 67 10.78 -19.32 -13.10
CA LYS A 67 11.24 -20.62 -13.59
C LYS A 67 12.76 -20.75 -13.73
N VAL A 68 13.52 -19.64 -13.64
CA VAL A 68 14.98 -19.70 -13.85
C VAL A 68 15.81 -19.37 -12.61
N THR A 69 15.43 -18.44 -11.71
CA THR A 69 16.29 -18.12 -10.53
C THR A 69 15.54 -17.27 -9.49
N ASN A 70 14.65 -17.88 -8.71
CA ASN A 70 14.03 -17.25 -7.54
C ASN A 70 14.78 -17.56 -6.25
N LYS A 71 16.02 -17.08 -6.19
CA LYS A 71 16.79 -17.04 -4.95
C LYS A 71 17.24 -15.59 -4.79
N ILE A 72 17.09 -14.99 -3.61
CA ILE A 72 17.87 -13.78 -3.30
C ILE A 72 19.31 -14.25 -3.40
N ILE A 73 20.04 -13.60 -4.29
CA ILE A 73 21.38 -14.06 -4.67
C ILE A 73 22.35 -13.62 -3.59
N CYS A 74 22.16 -12.42 -3.03
CA CYS A 74 22.90 -11.97 -1.85
C CYS A 74 22.29 -10.67 -1.26
N VAL A 75 22.46 -10.48 0.06
CA VAL A 75 22.35 -9.17 0.71
C VAL A 75 23.78 -8.60 0.75
N GLU A 76 24.28 -8.15 -0.40
CA GLU A 76 25.72 -7.80 -0.57
C GLU A 76 26.13 -6.51 0.13
N SER A 77 25.16 -5.63 0.43
CA SER A 77 25.48 -4.31 0.96
C SER A 77 24.30 -3.72 1.71
N ALA A 78 24.39 -3.79 3.03
CA ALA A 78 23.69 -2.86 3.90
C ALA A 78 24.77 -1.98 4.55
N ASN A 79 24.49 -0.69 4.79
CA ASN A 79 25.41 0.23 5.45
C ASN A 79 25.49 -0.07 6.96
N ILE A 80 25.84 -1.31 7.29
CA ILE A 80 25.95 -1.83 8.64
C ILE A 80 27.35 -1.48 9.11
N THR A 81 27.41 -0.68 10.16
CA THR A 81 28.66 -0.26 10.79
C THR A 81 28.48 -0.32 12.30
N GLN A 82 29.55 -0.07 13.05
CA GLN A 82 29.45 0.06 14.50
C GLN A 82 28.49 1.19 14.92
N ASP A 83 28.42 2.26 14.14
CA ASP A 83 27.53 3.40 14.38
C ASP A 83 26.09 3.15 13.90
N PHE A 84 25.91 2.23 12.94
CA PHE A 84 24.62 1.84 12.38
C PHE A 84 24.49 0.31 12.39
N PRO A 85 24.37 -0.31 13.58
CA PRO A 85 24.27 -1.76 13.66
C PRO A 85 22.88 -2.23 13.21
N LEU A 86 22.82 -3.40 12.58
CA LEU A 86 21.59 -4.01 12.11
C LEU A 86 20.84 -4.66 13.27
N GLN A 87 19.54 -4.40 13.36
CA GLN A 87 18.66 -4.94 14.38
C GLN A 87 17.45 -5.65 13.77
N GLN A 88 16.78 -6.44 14.60
CA GLN A 88 15.49 -7.02 14.24
C GLN A 88 14.49 -5.89 13.93
N SER A 89 13.64 -6.11 12.93
CA SER A 89 12.69 -5.14 12.38
C SER A 89 13.28 -4.00 11.54
N ASP A 90 14.60 -3.92 11.39
CA ASP A 90 15.20 -2.97 10.46
C ASP A 90 14.90 -3.32 9.01
N TYR A 91 15.04 -2.33 8.14
CA TYR A 91 14.87 -2.47 6.70
C TYR A 91 16.22 -2.35 6.00
N VAL A 92 16.47 -3.28 5.06
CA VAL A 92 17.66 -3.32 4.22
C VAL A 92 17.27 -3.34 2.76
N ILE A 93 18.20 -2.92 1.90
CA ILE A 93 18.10 -3.09 0.46
C ILE A 93 18.81 -4.39 0.11
N ALA A 94 18.17 -5.25 -0.67
CA ALA A 94 18.70 -6.56 -1.04
C ALA A 94 18.53 -6.83 -2.54
N LEU A 95 19.29 -7.80 -3.06
CA LEU A 95 19.21 -8.23 -4.45
C LEU A 95 18.43 -9.54 -4.58
N TYR A 96 17.16 -9.47 -5.00
CA TYR A 96 16.33 -10.63 -5.31
C TYR A 96 16.47 -11.03 -6.78
N GLY A 97 17.23 -12.07 -7.09
CA GLY A 97 17.60 -12.38 -8.46
C GLY A 97 18.39 -11.23 -9.07
N THR A 98 17.84 -10.55 -10.08
CA THR A 98 18.42 -9.35 -10.71
C THR A 98 17.73 -8.03 -10.30
N LYS A 99 16.82 -8.08 -9.32
CA LYS A 99 16.00 -6.93 -8.91
C LYS A 99 16.41 -6.43 -7.54
N ILE A 100 16.45 -5.10 -7.39
CA ILE A 100 16.56 -4.45 -6.08
C ILE A 100 15.22 -4.60 -5.36
N CYS A 101 15.26 -5.07 -4.12
CA CYS A 101 14.11 -5.18 -3.24
C CYS A 101 14.40 -4.54 -1.88
N ILE A 102 13.33 -4.25 -1.15
CA ILE A 102 13.42 -3.87 0.27
C ILE A 102 13.14 -5.13 1.07
N ALA A 103 13.89 -5.39 2.12
CA ALA A 103 13.67 -6.51 3.02
C ALA A 103 13.64 -6.05 4.47
N LYS A 104 12.69 -6.57 5.24
CA LYS A 104 12.63 -6.35 6.69
C LYS A 104 13.29 -7.52 7.42
N ILE A 105 14.15 -7.23 8.40
CA ILE A 105 14.77 -8.24 9.25
C ILE A 105 13.72 -8.82 10.21
N ILE A 106 13.52 -10.14 10.15
CA ILE A 106 12.59 -10.85 11.04
C ILE A 106 13.35 -11.54 12.17
N ALA A 107 14.48 -12.18 11.87
CA ALA A 107 15.31 -12.87 12.84
C ALA A 107 16.75 -13.01 12.33
N MET A 108 17.72 -13.01 13.25
CA MET A 108 19.14 -13.16 12.97
C MET A 108 19.69 -14.34 13.77
N TYR A 109 20.56 -15.14 13.15
CA TYR A 109 21.10 -16.37 13.74
C TYR A 109 22.60 -16.44 13.57
N TYR A 110 23.27 -16.91 14.61
CA TYR A 110 24.71 -17.17 14.63
C TYR A 110 24.97 -18.67 14.65
N GLU A 111 26.13 -19.07 14.14
CA GLU A 111 26.63 -20.43 14.31
C GLU A 111 27.48 -20.54 15.58
N GLY A 112 27.22 -21.58 16.38
CA GLY A 112 28.02 -21.91 17.54
C GLY A 112 27.92 -23.40 17.83
N TYR A 113 29.06 -24.06 18.03
CA TYR A 113 29.12 -25.50 18.32
C TYR A 113 28.40 -26.38 17.29
N GLY A 114 28.45 -25.99 16.01
CA GLY A 114 27.77 -26.69 14.91
C GLY A 114 26.24 -26.58 14.91
N ASN A 115 25.69 -25.65 15.69
CA ASN A 115 24.26 -25.35 15.73
C ASN A 115 24.01 -23.87 15.42
N HIS A 116 22.79 -23.56 14.99
CA HIS A 116 22.36 -22.20 14.73
C HIS A 116 21.44 -21.72 15.84
N TYR A 117 21.75 -20.57 16.43
CA TYR A 117 20.96 -20.01 17.52
C TYR A 117 20.50 -18.59 17.19
N TYR A 118 19.27 -18.30 17.59
CA TYR A 118 18.64 -17.00 17.43
C TYR A 118 19.27 -15.98 18.38
N SER A 119 19.45 -14.75 17.90
CA SER A 119 19.92 -13.62 18.70
C SER A 119 19.11 -12.36 18.42
N GLN A 120 18.90 -11.58 19.47
CA GLN A 120 18.33 -10.22 19.41
C GLN A 120 19.40 -9.13 19.42
N ASN A 121 20.67 -9.51 19.53
CA ASN A 121 21.76 -8.55 19.60
C ASN A 121 21.89 -7.82 18.27
N ALA A 122 22.25 -6.55 18.35
CA ALA A 122 22.57 -5.77 17.18
C ALA A 122 23.84 -6.32 16.51
N VAL A 123 23.82 -6.37 15.18
CA VAL A 123 24.87 -6.96 14.35
C VAL A 123 25.64 -5.85 13.66
N THR A 124 26.96 -5.82 13.80
CA THR A 124 27.81 -4.83 13.13
C THR A 124 28.43 -5.33 11.83
N GLN A 125 28.44 -6.65 11.61
CA GLN A 125 28.95 -7.31 10.40
C GLN A 125 28.00 -8.43 10.03
N ILE A 126 27.44 -8.39 8.81
CA ILE A 126 26.45 -9.38 8.39
C ILE A 126 27.06 -10.77 8.22
N GLU A 127 28.38 -10.81 7.99
CA GLU A 127 29.21 -12.00 7.85
C GLU A 127 29.30 -12.82 9.14
N ASP A 128 29.02 -12.22 10.29
CA ASP A 128 28.95 -12.94 11.56
C ASP A 128 27.70 -13.83 11.67
N LEU A 129 26.68 -13.58 10.84
CA LEU A 129 25.43 -14.33 10.85
C LEU A 129 25.52 -15.57 9.98
N SER A 130 25.07 -16.69 10.52
CA SER A 130 24.89 -17.92 9.76
C SER A 130 23.59 -17.91 8.96
N TYR A 131 22.51 -17.36 9.56
CA TYR A 131 21.24 -17.19 8.87
C TYR A 131 20.57 -15.86 9.19
N ILE A 132 19.81 -15.36 8.21
CA ILE A 132 18.90 -14.24 8.41
C ILE A 132 17.53 -14.54 7.81
N SER A 133 16.47 -14.32 8.58
CA SER A 133 15.09 -14.44 8.11
C SER A 133 14.58 -13.08 7.70
N LEU A 134 14.08 -12.97 6.47
CA LEU A 134 13.61 -11.70 5.90
C LEU A 134 12.16 -11.76 5.42
N GLN A 135 11.46 -10.64 5.52
CA GLN A 135 10.25 -10.36 4.76
C GLN A 135 10.60 -9.48 3.56
N VAL A 136 10.36 -9.98 2.35
CA VAL A 136 10.80 -9.34 1.10
C VAL A 136 9.67 -8.55 0.46
N TYR A 137 9.97 -7.30 0.08
CA TYR A 137 9.10 -6.40 -0.65
C TYR A 137 9.68 -6.14 -2.03
N LEU A 138 8.98 -6.60 -3.07
CA LEU A 138 9.40 -6.46 -4.46
C LEU A 138 8.89 -5.16 -5.08
N PRO A 139 9.63 -4.57 -6.03
CA PRO A 139 9.17 -3.38 -6.73
C PRO A 139 7.98 -3.74 -7.64
N ILE A 140 6.87 -3.03 -7.44
CA ILE A 140 5.71 -3.05 -8.34
C ILE A 140 5.89 -1.95 -9.38
N HIS A 141 5.95 -0.69 -8.94
CA HIS A 141 6.01 0.45 -9.84
C HIS A 141 6.75 1.63 -9.22
N LEU A 142 7.70 2.21 -9.96
CA LEU A 142 8.56 3.31 -9.48
C LEU A 142 9.20 2.96 -8.12
N ASN A 143 8.90 3.73 -7.08
CA ASN A 143 9.40 3.56 -5.72
C ASN A 143 8.41 2.83 -4.80
N ILE A 144 7.44 2.11 -5.37
CA ILE A 144 6.42 1.37 -4.61
C ILE A 144 6.82 -0.11 -4.56
N PHE A 145 6.96 -0.62 -3.34
CA PHE A 145 7.28 -2.01 -3.06
C PHE A 145 6.10 -2.70 -2.37
N ALA A 146 5.88 -3.98 -2.65
CA ALA A 146 4.87 -4.79 -1.96
C ALA A 146 5.41 -6.15 -1.53
N SER A 147 4.85 -6.64 -0.42
CA SER A 147 5.24 -7.92 0.17
C SER A 147 5.00 -9.04 -0.83
N GLN A 148 6.05 -9.82 -1.15
CA GLN A 148 5.92 -11.00 -1.99
C GLN A 148 5.23 -12.15 -1.22
N THR A 149 5.37 -12.17 0.10
CA THR A 149 4.84 -13.22 0.97
C THR A 149 3.68 -12.72 1.83
N VAL A 150 2.59 -13.49 1.85
CA VAL A 150 1.42 -13.23 2.72
C VAL A 150 1.64 -13.84 4.11
N GLU A 151 2.39 -14.96 4.23
CA GLU A 151 2.66 -15.66 5.51
C GLU A 151 4.03 -16.39 5.56
N GLY A 152 5.00 -16.03 4.71
CA GLY A 152 6.31 -16.72 4.62
C GLY A 152 7.50 -15.79 4.82
N TYR A 153 8.50 -16.23 5.58
CA TYR A 153 9.82 -15.60 5.61
C TYR A 153 10.77 -16.33 4.66
N THR A 154 11.72 -15.61 4.07
CA THR A 154 12.82 -16.26 3.33
C THR A 154 14.03 -16.38 4.24
N LEU A 155 14.50 -17.60 4.42
CA LEU A 155 15.71 -17.92 5.19
C LEU A 155 16.93 -17.78 4.26
N PHE A 156 17.90 -16.98 4.69
CA PHE A 156 19.17 -16.78 4.00
C PHE A 156 20.29 -17.43 4.74
N THR A 157 21.17 -18.07 3.98
CA THR A 157 22.47 -18.57 4.41
C THR A 157 23.47 -17.71 3.67
N HIS A 158 24.50 -17.22 4.36
CA HIS A 158 25.69 -16.75 3.68
C HIS A 158 26.42 -17.95 3.05
#